data_AF-A0A7S2WVM7-F1
#
_entry.id   AF-A0A7S2WVM7-F1
#
_cell.length_a   1.000
_cell.length_b   1.000
_cell.length_c   1.000
_cell.angle_alpha   90.00
_cell.angle_beta   90.00
_cell.angle_gamma   90.00
#
_symmetry.space_group_name_H-M   'P 1'
#
loop_
_entity.id
_entity.type
_entity.pdbx_description
1 polymer ?
#
loop_
_entity_poly.entity_id
_entity_poly.type
_entity_poly.pdbx_seq_one_letter_code
_entity_poly.pdbx_strand_id
1 'polypeptide(L)'
;AGGKARRARDKDIERQIAMGNFDVIAGQTAVVYQPDTSSWNPHRNGVQEQAREVHVGGLSYNASSGETDMTLKPNKTQRRKHQINSLAFEAAERELELMEKKGNSMKTKAQTQAKYGW
;
A
#
# COMPACT_ATOMS: atom_id res chain seq x y z
N ALA A 1 11.65 -10.12 -56.38
CA ALA A 1 13.07 -10.55 -56.48
C ALA A 1 14.02 -9.72 -55.57
N GLY A 2 13.70 -9.52 -54.28
CA GLY A 2 14.47 -8.59 -53.41
C GLY A 2 15.28 -9.22 -52.26
N GLY A 3 15.17 -10.54 -52.03
CA GLY A 3 15.76 -11.19 -50.83
C GLY A 3 17.28 -11.33 -50.86
N LYS A 4 17.90 -11.48 -52.05
CA LYS A 4 19.36 -11.67 -52.17
C LYS A 4 20.15 -10.41 -51.80
N ALA A 5 19.67 -9.24 -52.22
CA ALA A 5 20.32 -7.96 -51.91
C ALA A 5 20.23 -7.60 -50.42
N ARG A 6 19.15 -7.99 -49.73
CA ARG A 6 19.02 -7.83 -48.27
C ARG A 6 20.02 -8.69 -47.52
N ARG A 7 20.08 -10.00 -47.85
CA ARG A 7 21.04 -10.93 -47.22
C ARG A 7 22.50 -10.54 -47.44
N ALA A 8 22.83 -9.94 -48.59
CA ALA A 8 24.17 -9.43 -48.84
C ALA A 8 24.50 -8.23 -47.94
N ARG A 9 23.56 -7.28 -47.81
CA ARG A 9 23.69 -6.14 -46.88
C ARG A 9 23.83 -6.58 -45.44
N ASP A 10 23.02 -7.55 -44.99
CA ASP A 10 23.07 -8.05 -43.61
C ASP A 10 24.45 -8.67 -43.30
N LYS A 11 25.02 -9.44 -44.22
CA LYS A 11 26.37 -10.01 -44.09
C LYS A 11 27.48 -8.96 -44.10
N ASP A 12 27.32 -7.91 -44.91
CA ASP A 12 28.29 -6.80 -44.94
C ASP A 12 28.27 -6.03 -43.62
N ILE A 13 27.09 -5.83 -43.03
CA ILE A 13 26.91 -5.24 -41.71
C ILE A 13 27.59 -6.10 -40.63
N GLU A 14 27.34 -7.42 -40.63
CA GLU A 14 27.98 -8.36 -39.70
C GLU A 14 29.52 -8.32 -39.79
N ARG A 15 30.06 -8.26 -41.01
CA ARG A 15 31.51 -8.18 -41.22
C ARG A 15 32.09 -6.86 -40.70
N GLN A 16 31.39 -5.75 -40.90
CA GLN A 16 31.83 -4.43 -40.43
C GLN A 16 31.80 -4.33 -38.90
N ILE A 17 30.79 -4.94 -38.25
CA ILE A 17 30.72 -5.08 -36.79
C ILE A 17 31.92 -5.88 -36.27
N ALA A 18 32.25 -7.00 -36.91
CA ALA A 18 33.40 -7.82 -36.51
C ALA A 18 34.74 -7.09 -36.67
N MET A 19 34.82 -6.12 -37.59
CA MET A 19 35.97 -5.23 -37.79
C MET A 19 35.97 -4.02 -36.86
N GLY A 20 34.98 -3.88 -35.97
CA GLY A 20 34.87 -2.78 -35.01
C GLY A 20 34.29 -1.48 -35.57
N ASN A 21 33.71 -1.50 -36.77
CA ASN A 21 33.03 -0.35 -37.37
C ASN A 21 31.54 -0.38 -37.01
N PHE A 22 31.17 0.35 -35.96
CA PHE A 22 29.80 0.39 -35.43
C PHE A 22 28.93 1.50 -36.02
N ASP A 23 29.49 2.42 -36.81
CA ASP A 23 28.74 3.54 -37.41
C ASP A 23 27.65 3.08 -38.40
N VAL A 24 27.78 1.86 -38.90
CA VAL A 24 26.85 1.28 -39.89
C VAL A 24 25.48 0.95 -39.28
N ILE A 25 25.41 0.81 -37.95
CA ILE A 25 24.18 0.56 -37.19
C ILE A 25 23.54 1.88 -36.71
N ALA A 26 24.24 3.01 -36.80
CA ALA A 26 23.84 4.27 -36.16
C ALA A 26 22.47 4.82 -36.62
N GLY A 27 21.96 4.39 -37.78
CA GLY A 27 20.61 4.74 -38.25
C GLY A 27 19.46 3.90 -37.66
N GLN A 28 19.76 2.85 -36.88
CA GLN A 28 18.78 1.91 -36.31
C GLN A 28 18.74 1.88 -34.78
N THR A 29 19.61 2.61 -34.10
CA THR A 29 19.58 2.67 -32.63
C THR A 29 18.41 3.54 -32.19
N ALA A 30 17.33 2.92 -31.70
CA ALA A 30 16.33 3.62 -30.93
C ALA A 30 17.00 4.20 -29.68
N VAL A 31 17.19 5.52 -29.63
CA VAL A 31 17.69 6.21 -28.45
C VAL A 31 16.65 6.01 -27.36
N VAL A 32 16.91 5.11 -26.42
CA VAL A 32 16.09 4.94 -25.23
C VAL A 32 16.37 6.15 -24.34
N TYR A 33 15.46 7.14 -24.39
CA TYR A 33 15.48 8.27 -23.47
C TYR A 33 15.36 7.73 -22.05
N GLN A 34 16.46 7.75 -21.30
CA GLN A 34 16.43 7.50 -19.86
C GLN A 34 15.75 8.70 -19.21
N PRO A 35 14.59 8.53 -18.58
CA PRO A 35 13.97 9.65 -17.90
C PRO A 35 14.81 10.01 -16.67
N ASP A 36 14.81 11.29 -16.35
CA ASP A 36 15.45 11.88 -15.18
C ASP A 36 15.06 11.13 -13.90
N THR A 37 15.96 11.09 -12.91
CA THR A 37 15.76 10.38 -11.63
C THR A 37 14.53 10.87 -10.83
N SER A 38 13.92 11.98 -11.22
CA SER A 38 12.69 12.53 -10.61
C SER A 38 11.39 12.05 -11.28
N SER A 39 11.45 11.23 -12.33
CA SER A 39 10.27 10.83 -13.09
C SER A 39 9.54 9.60 -12.55
N TRP A 40 9.84 9.16 -11.31
CA TRP A 40 9.19 7.99 -10.74
C TRP A 40 7.72 8.31 -10.48
N ASN A 41 6.87 7.86 -11.40
CA ASN A 41 5.42 7.90 -11.26
C ASN A 41 4.91 6.46 -11.12
N PRO A 42 4.46 6.05 -9.92
CA PRO A 42 3.97 4.69 -9.69
C PRO A 42 2.73 4.34 -10.52
N HIS A 43 2.06 5.34 -11.11
CA HIS A 43 0.86 5.16 -11.91
C HIS A 43 1.11 5.17 -13.43
N ARG A 44 2.38 5.08 -13.87
CA ARG A 44 2.71 5.13 -15.32
C ARG A 44 2.10 3.97 -16.12
N ASN A 45 2.00 2.79 -15.51
CA ASN A 45 1.51 1.56 -16.15
C ASN A 45 0.36 0.88 -15.36
N GLY A 46 -0.07 1.47 -14.24
CA GLY A 46 -1.12 0.91 -13.38
C GLY A 46 -2.48 1.45 -13.76
N VAL A 47 -3.48 0.57 -13.88
CA VAL A 47 -4.89 0.95 -13.90
C VAL A 47 -5.12 1.89 -12.72
N GLN A 48 -5.66 3.08 -12.97
CA GLN A 48 -6.07 3.99 -11.90
C GLN A 48 -7.13 3.28 -11.06
N GLU A 49 -6.74 2.72 -9.92
CA GLU A 49 -7.71 2.36 -8.89
C GLU A 49 -8.33 3.67 -8.42
N GLN A 50 -9.47 4.03 -9.02
CA GLN A 50 -10.30 5.07 -8.46
C GLN A 50 -10.67 4.59 -7.07
N ALA A 51 -10.10 5.23 -6.04
CA ALA A 51 -10.46 4.98 -4.66
C ALA A 51 -11.98 5.14 -4.59
N ARG A 52 -12.69 4.01 -4.50
CA ARG A 52 -14.14 4.01 -4.47
C ARG A 52 -14.52 4.75 -3.20
N GLU A 53 -14.99 5.98 -3.33
CA GLU A 53 -15.49 6.75 -2.19
C GLU A 53 -16.72 6.01 -1.65
N VAL A 54 -16.52 5.24 -0.57
CA VAL A 54 -17.61 4.55 0.12
C VAL A 54 -18.35 5.60 0.93
N HIS A 55 -19.50 6.02 0.41
CA HIS A 55 -20.41 6.92 1.09
C HIS A 55 -21.20 6.10 2.11
N VAL A 56 -20.73 6.08 3.36
CA VAL A 56 -21.52 5.51 4.46
C VAL A 56 -22.54 6.58 4.86
N GLY A 57 -23.79 6.40 4.45
CA GLY A 57 -24.90 7.26 4.84
C GLY A 57 -25.15 7.15 6.35
N GLY A 58 -24.64 8.12 7.11
CA GLY A 58 -24.93 8.24 8.54
C GLY A 58 -26.14 9.13 8.76
N LEU A 59 -27.22 8.58 9.29
CA LEU A 59 -28.35 9.37 9.78
C LEU A 59 -27.96 10.00 11.13
N SER A 60 -28.06 11.32 11.23
CA SER A 60 -27.86 12.05 12.48
C SER A 60 -29.10 12.88 12.79
N TYR A 61 -29.67 12.67 13.98
CA TYR A 61 -30.78 13.45 14.48
C TYR A 61 -30.31 14.84 14.92
N ASN A 62 -30.99 15.89 14.47
CA ASN A 62 -30.76 17.26 14.88
C ASN A 62 -31.87 17.69 15.86
N ALA A 63 -31.52 17.84 17.13
CA ALA A 63 -32.49 18.15 18.19
C ALA A 63 -33.10 19.55 18.08
N SER A 64 -32.49 20.46 17.33
CA SER A 64 -32.98 21.84 17.16
C SER A 64 -33.99 21.95 16.02
N SER A 65 -33.80 21.22 14.92
CA SER A 65 -34.76 21.17 13.81
C SER A 65 -35.81 20.07 13.99
N GLY A 66 -35.53 19.05 14.82
CA GLY A 66 -36.35 17.83 14.92
C GLY A 66 -36.21 16.92 13.69
N GLU A 67 -35.38 17.28 12.73
CA GLU A 67 -35.16 16.54 11.49
C GLU A 67 -33.99 15.56 11.61
N THR A 68 -33.98 14.56 10.74
CA THR A 68 -32.87 13.60 10.64
C THR A 68 -32.06 13.91 9.40
N ASP A 69 -30.84 14.39 9.59
CA ASP A 69 -29.91 14.71 8.51
C ASP A 69 -29.19 13.44 8.04
N MET A 70 -29.25 13.17 6.74
CA MET A 70 -28.46 12.10 6.13
C MET A 70 -27.12 12.66 5.65
N THR A 71 -26.04 12.26 6.32
CA THR A 71 -24.68 12.67 5.95
C THR A 71 -23.97 11.56 5.19
N LEU A 72 -23.59 11.82 3.94
CA LEU A 72 -22.86 10.83 3.11
C LEU A 72 -21.34 10.83 3.40
N LYS A 73 -20.81 11.91 3.98
CA LYS A 73 -19.39 12.06 4.32
C LYS A 73 -19.24 12.29 5.83
N PRO A 74 -18.25 11.66 6.48
CA PRO A 74 -18.05 11.80 7.92
C PRO A 74 -17.57 13.21 8.29
N ASN A 75 -18.26 13.85 9.23
CA ASN A 75 -17.94 15.17 9.76
C ASN A 75 -16.73 15.11 10.73
N LYS A 76 -16.01 16.23 10.92
CA LYS A 76 -14.91 16.40 11.89
C LYS A 76 -15.28 15.93 13.30
N THR A 77 -16.50 16.19 13.75
CA THR A 77 -16.98 15.72 15.06
C THR A 77 -17.15 14.21 15.10
N GLN A 78 -17.68 13.58 14.05
CA GLN A 78 -17.79 12.11 13.98
C GLN A 78 -16.40 11.45 13.97
N ARG A 79 -15.44 12.01 13.23
CA ARG A 79 -14.04 11.54 13.25
C ARG A 79 -13.42 11.62 14.64
N ARG A 80 -13.64 12.72 15.36
CA ARG A 80 -13.18 12.87 16.75
C ARG A 80 -13.84 11.85 17.69
N LYS A 81 -15.16 11.66 17.60
CA LYS A 81 -15.89 10.64 18.38
C LYS A 81 -15.34 9.24 18.10
N HIS A 82 -15.12 8.92 16.83
CA HIS A 82 -14.53 7.64 16.43
C HIS A 82 -13.14 7.45 17.03
N GLN A 83 -12.26 8.45 16.92
CA GLN A 83 -10.92 8.40 17.51
C GLN A 83 -10.97 8.17 19.03
N ILE A 84 -11.82 8.90 19.76
CA ILE A 84 -11.97 8.73 21.20
C ILE A 84 -12.48 7.33 21.55
N ASN A 85 -13.50 6.83 20.83
CA ASN A 85 -14.06 5.50 21.08
C ASN A 85 -13.04 4.40 20.79
N SER A 86 -12.26 4.51 19.71
CA SER A 86 -11.18 3.58 19.40
C SER A 86 -10.12 3.56 20.50
N LEU A 87 -9.68 4.73 20.97
CA LEU A 87 -8.70 4.84 22.06
C LEU A 87 -9.25 4.28 23.38
N ALA A 88 -10.54 4.51 23.68
CA ALA A 88 -11.19 3.99 24.88
C ALA A 88 -11.28 2.45 24.84
N PHE A 89 -11.59 1.89 23.67
CA PHE A 89 -11.64 0.44 23.48
C PHE A 89 -10.25 -0.20 23.64
N GLU A 90 -9.22 0.37 23.01
CA GLU A 90 -7.83 -0.09 23.18
C GLU A 90 -7.36 -0.01 24.64
N ALA A 91 -7.75 1.05 25.37
CA ALA A 91 -7.42 1.20 26.78
C ALA A 91 -8.10 0.12 27.64
N ALA A 92 -9.37 -0.20 27.37
CA ALA A 92 -10.11 -1.25 28.07
C ALA A 92 -9.51 -2.64 27.81
N GLU A 93 -9.11 -2.93 26.56
CA GLU A 93 -8.40 -4.17 26.23
C GLU A 93 -7.07 -4.28 26.98
N ARG A 94 -6.28 -3.19 27.02
CA ARG A 94 -5.02 -3.17 27.78
C ARG A 94 -5.21 -3.33 29.29
N GLU A 95 -6.27 -2.76 29.85
CA GLU A 95 -6.60 -2.94 31.27
C GLU A 95 -6.84 -4.42 31.58
N LEU A 96 -7.63 -5.09 30.75
CA LEU A 96 -7.92 -6.53 30.90
C LEU A 96 -6.64 -7.36 30.81
N GLU A 97 -5.77 -7.10 29.81
CA GLU A 97 -4.48 -7.79 29.69
C GLU A 97 -3.59 -7.59 30.93
N LEU A 98 -3.58 -6.39 31.52
CA LEU A 98 -2.81 -6.11 32.72
C LEU A 98 -3.38 -6.85 33.94
N MET A 99 -4.70 -6.96 34.04
CA MET A 99 -5.36 -7.74 35.10
C MET A 99 -5.03 -9.24 34.97
N GLU A 100 -5.04 -9.79 33.76
CA GLU A 100 -4.66 -11.18 33.50
C GLU A 100 -3.18 -11.43 33.86
N LYS A 101 -2.28 -10.55 33.41
CA LYS A 101 -0.84 -10.63 33.77
C LYS A 101 -0.63 -10.56 35.27
N LYS A 102 -1.35 -9.67 35.96
CA LYS A 102 -1.30 -9.57 37.43
C LYS A 102 -1.78 -10.84 38.10
N GLY A 103 -2.92 -11.39 37.65
CA GLY A 103 -3.45 -12.67 38.14
C GLY A 103 -2.46 -13.82 37.96
N ASN A 104 -1.84 -13.93 36.78
CA ASN A 104 -0.86 -14.97 36.48
C ASN A 104 0.46 -14.79 37.26
N SER A 105 0.85 -13.55 37.55
CA SER A 105 2.07 -13.26 38.33
C SER A 105 1.94 -13.64 39.80
N MET A 106 0.72 -13.60 40.35
CA MET A 106 0.47 -13.99 41.73
C MET A 106 0.42 -15.50 41.84
N LYS A 107 1.45 -16.08 42.47
CA LYS A 107 1.47 -17.51 42.81
C LYS A 107 0.29 -17.82 43.71
N THR A 108 -0.61 -18.65 43.22
CA THR A 108 -1.76 -19.08 44.03
C THR A 108 -1.29 -19.94 45.20
N LYS A 109 -2.09 -20.01 46.28
CA LYS A 109 -1.79 -20.93 47.41
C LYS A 109 -1.60 -22.36 46.91
N ALA A 110 -2.39 -22.79 45.93
CA ALA A 110 -2.27 -24.08 45.28
C ALA A 110 -0.91 -24.27 44.58
N GLN A 111 -0.40 -23.26 43.86
CA GLN A 111 0.94 -23.33 43.24
C GLN A 111 2.07 -23.38 44.28
N THR A 112 1.96 -22.63 45.37
CA THR A 112 2.94 -22.65 46.47
C THR A 112 2.94 -24.00 47.19
N GLN A 113 1.74 -24.55 47.47
CA GLN A 113 1.58 -25.88 48.05
C GLN A 113 2.09 -26.98 47.11
N ALA A 114 1.81 -26.91 45.81
CA ALA A 114 2.34 -27.87 44.84
C ALA A 114 3.87 -27.83 44.74
N LYS A 115 4.48 -26.64 44.93
CA LYS A 115 5.93 -26.45 44.85
C LYS A 115 6.65 -26.85 46.14
N TYR A 116 6.09 -26.51 47.31
CA TYR A 116 6.78 -26.65 48.60
C TYR A 116 6.11 -27.63 49.57
N GLY A 117 4.89 -28.08 49.30
CA GLY A 117 4.23 -29.16 50.03
C GLY A 117 3.67 -28.80 51.42
N TRP A 118 3.70 -27.53 51.83
CA TRP A 118 3.22 -27.04 53.11
C TRP A 118 2.20 -25.90 52.95
#